data_AF-A0A841HZ76-F1
#
_entry.id   AF-A0A841HZ76-F1
#
_cell.length_a   1.000
_cell.length_b   1.000
_cell.length_c   1.000
_cell.angle_alpha   90.00
_cell.angle_beta   90.00
_cell.angle_gamma   90.00
#
_symmetry.space_group_name_H-M   'P 1'
#
loop_
_entity.id
_entity.type
_entity.pdbx_description
1 polymer ?
#
loop_
_entity_poly.entity_id
_entity_poly.type
_entity_poly.pdbx_seq_one_letter_code
_entity_poly.pdbx_strand_id
1 'polypeptide(L)' 'MEAVPEIVALRLSHLKAQTAAQQGALHLAVQQYLVCLERAERRQDPACMAYFAERLCECYTRMGLPDKAKAYKELAR' A
#
# COMPACT_ATOMS: atom_id res chain seq x y z
N MET A 1 -9.64 -15.14 21.49
CA MET A 1 -9.61 -14.90 20.03
C MET A 1 -8.15 -14.72 19.67
N GLU A 2 -7.51 -15.74 19.09
CA GLU A 2 -6.09 -15.62 18.71
C GLU A 2 -5.95 -14.51 17.67
N ALA A 3 -5.07 -13.56 17.94
CA ALA A 3 -4.77 -12.50 16.99
C ALA A 3 -4.16 -13.14 15.74
N VAL A 4 -4.70 -12.82 14.56
CA VAL A 4 -4.13 -13.23 13.27
C VAL A 4 -2.65 -12.80 13.24
N PRO A 5 -1.71 -13.71 12.93
CA PRO A 5 -0.29 -13.35 12.88
C PRO A 5 -0.07 -12.16 11.96
N GLU A 6 0.79 -11.22 12.38
CA GLU A 6 0.97 -9.94 11.70
C GLU A 6 1.36 -10.10 10.21
N ILE A 7 2.18 -11.12 9.91
CA ILE A 7 2.56 -11.46 8.53
C ILE A 7 1.37 -11.92 7.68
N VAL A 8 0.41 -12.63 8.28
CA VAL A 8 -0.82 -13.07 7.60
C VAL A 8 -1.72 -11.87 7.36
N ALA A 9 -1.88 -10.99 8.34
CA ALA A 9 -2.66 -9.76 8.19
C ALA A 9 -2.09 -8.86 7.07
N LEU A 10 -0.75 -8.71 7.00
CA LEU A 10 -0.08 -7.98 5.94
C LEU A 10 -0.37 -8.58 4.55
N ARG A 11 -0.19 -9.89 4.39
CA ARG A 11 -0.46 -10.59 3.12
C ARG A 11 -1.91 -10.46 2.68
N LEU A 12 -2.86 -10.59 3.61
CA LEU A 12 -4.28 -10.44 3.31
C LEU A 12 -4.62 -9.02 2.85
N SER A 13 -4.07 -7.98 3.50
CA SER A 13 -4.25 -6.60 3.04
C SER A 13 -3.60 -6.37 1.68
N HIS A 14 -2.41 -6.92 1.43
CA HIS A 14 -1.74 -6.80 0.13
C HIS A 14 -2.53 -7.46 -1.00
N LEU A 15 -3.04 -8.68 -0.79
CA LEU A 15 -3.89 -9.36 -1.77
C LEU A 15 -5.14 -8.54 -2.09
N LYS A 16 -5.83 -8.01 -1.07
CA LYS A 16 -6.99 -7.13 -1.26
C LYS A 16 -6.63 -5.87 -2.06
N ALA A 17 -5.48 -5.26 -1.76
CA ALA A 17 -4.99 -4.09 -2.47
C ALA A 17 -4.75 -4.38 -3.95
N GLN A 18 -4.08 -5.49 -4.27
CA GLN A 18 -3.81 -5.92 -5.64
C GLN A 18 -5.10 -6.18 -6.41
N THR A 19 -6.02 -6.95 -5.84
CA THR A 19 -7.31 -7.25 -6.49
C THR A 19 -8.09 -5.96 -6.77
N ALA A 20 -8.17 -5.04 -5.79
CA ALA A 20 -8.83 -3.76 -5.98
C ALA A 20 -8.17 -2.91 -7.08
N ALA A 21 -6.83 -2.88 -7.14
CA ALA A 21 -6.09 -2.13 -8.15
C ALA A 21 -6.30 -2.69 -9.56
N GLN A 22 -6.39 -4.02 -9.69
CA GLN A 22 -6.66 -4.72 -10.94
C GLN A 22 -8.11 -4.48 -11.41
N GLN A 23 -9.06 -4.45 -10.49
CA GLN A 23 -10.48 -4.18 -10.77
C GLN A 23 -10.80 -2.70 -11.02
N GLY A 24 -9.81 -1.80 -10.90
CA GLY A 24 -10.02 -0.36 -11.04
C GLY A 24 -10.67 0.32 -9.83
N ALA A 25 -10.88 -0.41 -8.73
CA ALA A 25 -11.34 0.14 -7.45
C ALA A 25 -10.20 0.85 -6.70
N LEU A 26 -9.67 1.93 -7.29
CA LEU A 26 -8.42 2.57 -6.86
C LEU A 26 -8.48 3.11 -5.43
N HIS A 27 -9.63 3.63 -4.97
CA HIS A 27 -9.80 4.08 -3.60
C HIS A 27 -9.62 2.94 -2.57
N LEU A 28 -10.17 1.76 -2.87
CA LEU A 28 -10.02 0.59 -2.02
C LEU A 28 -8.57 0.08 -2.05
N ALA A 29 -7.93 0.11 -3.23
CA ALA A 29 -6.53 -0.26 -3.37
C ALA A 29 -5.62 0.63 -2.51
N VAL A 30 -5.80 1.96 -2.57
CA VAL A 30 -5.07 2.93 -1.75
C VAL A 30 -5.28 2.66 -0.26
N GLN A 31 -6.52 2.45 0.19
CA GLN A 31 -6.81 2.17 1.58
C GLN A 31 -6.05 0.93 2.08
N GLN A 32 -6.04 -0.15 1.30
CA GLN A 32 -5.35 -1.38 1.68
C GLN A 32 -3.82 -1.25 1.60
N TYR A 33 -3.29 -0.52 0.62
CA TYR A 33 -1.85 -0.26 0.54
C TYR A 33 -1.34 0.63 1.68
N LEU A 34 -2.12 1.62 2.15
CA LEU A 34 -1.77 2.41 3.33
C LEU A 34 -1.65 1.55 4.59
N VAL A 35 -2.57 0.60 4.77
CA VAL A 35 -2.51 -0.37 5.87
C VAL A 35 -1.25 -1.25 5.77
N CYS A 36 -0.85 -1.64 4.56
CA CYS A 36 0.40 -2.37 4.36
C CYS A 36 1.64 -1.53 4.66
N LEU A 37 1.64 -0.25 4.24
CA LEU A 37 2.73 0.69 4.50
C LEU A 37 2.92 0.93 6.00
N GLU A 38 1.84 1.20 6.73
CA GLU A 38 1.87 1.39 8.18
C GLU A 38 2.47 0.17 8.92
N ARG A 39 2.15 -1.05 8.46
CA ARG A 39 2.74 -2.27 9.03
C ARG A 39 4.22 -2.43 8.65
N ALA A 40 4.60 -2.03 7.44
CA ALA A 40 6.01 -2.04 7.05
C ALA A 40 6.83 -1.04 7.87
N GLU A 41 6.26 0.14 8.16
CA GLU A 41 6.85 1.16 9.05
C GLU A 41 7.05 0.63 10.47
N ARG A 42 6.02 0.00 11.06
CA ARG A 42 6.12 -0.60 12.40
C ARG A 42 7.19 -1.68 12.49
N ARG A 43 7.41 -2.41 11.40
CA ARG A 43 8.44 -3.45 11.29
C ARG A 43 9.82 -2.90 10.89
N GLN A 44 9.91 -1.59 10.61
CA GLN A 44 11.12 -0.92 10.15
C GLN A 44 11.73 -1.60 8.92
N ASP A 45 10.88 -2.03 7.98
CA ASP A 45 11.27 -2.71 6.75
C ASP A 45 11.30 -1.71 5.57
N PRO A 46 12.44 -1.07 5.28
CA PRO A 46 12.51 -0.02 4.26
C PRO A 46 12.21 -0.56 2.85
N ALA A 47 12.52 -1.84 2.57
CA ALA A 47 12.23 -2.45 1.28
C ALA A 47 10.72 -2.63 1.08
N CYS A 48 10.02 -3.11 2.11
CA CYS A 48 8.55 -3.20 2.05
C CYS A 48 7.90 -1.82 1.98
N MET A 49 8.41 -0.84 2.75
CA MET A 49 7.91 0.54 2.70
C MET A 49 8.03 1.12 1.29
N ALA A 50 9.21 1.01 0.68
CA ALA A 50 9.46 1.54 -0.66
C ALA A 50 8.53 0.89 -1.70
N TYR A 51 8.35 -0.43 -1.61
CA TYR A 51 7.42 -1.16 -2.48
C TYR A 51 5.97 -0.66 -2.34
N PHE A 52 5.44 -0.54 -1.11
CA PHE A 52 4.06 -0.07 -0.93
C PHE A 52 3.88 1.41 -1.29
N ALA A 53 4.91 2.24 -1.04
CA ALA A 53 4.93 3.63 -1.48
C ALA A 53 4.88 3.74 -3.02
N GLU A 54 5.63 2.90 -3.74
CA GLU A 54 5.56 2.85 -5.21
C GLU A 54 4.14 2.49 -5.70
N ARG A 55 3.52 1.45 -5.10
CA ARG A 55 2.13 1.06 -5.45
C ARG A 55 1.12 2.18 -5.17
N LEU A 56 1.30 2.94 -4.09
CA LEU A 56 0.46 4.11 -3.78
C LEU A 56 0.65 5.22 -4.80
N CYS A 57 1.91 5.51 -5.19
CA CYS A 57 2.22 6.46 -6.25
C CYS A 57 1.50 6.10 -7.56
N GLU A 58 1.55 4.83 -7.98
CA GLU A 58 0.83 4.35 -9.16
C GLU A 58 -0.68 4.54 -9.04
N CYS A 59 -1.28 4.19 -7.89
CA CYS A 59 -2.71 4.34 -7.68
C CYS A 59 -3.15 5.81 -7.75
N TYR A 60 -2.45 6.71 -7.05
CA TYR A 60 -2.77 8.14 -7.09
C TYR A 60 -2.55 8.75 -8.49
N THR A 61 -1.54 8.28 -9.22
CA THR A 61 -1.33 8.70 -10.62
C THR A 61 -2.51 8.28 -11.50
N ARG A 62 -2.97 7.02 -11.39
CA ARG A 62 -4.13 6.49 -12.12
C ARG A 62 -5.44 7.21 -11.76
N MET A 63 -5.54 7.78 -10.56
CA MET A 63 -6.68 8.58 -10.11
C MET A 63 -6.64 10.03 -10.58
N GLY A 64 -5.56 10.48 -11.22
CA GLY A 64 -5.39 11.90 -11.60
C GLY A 64 -5.00 12.81 -10.43
N LEU A 65 -4.34 12.27 -9.40
CA LEU A 65 -3.91 13.00 -8.20
C LEU A 65 -2.36 13.06 -8.10
N PRO A 66 -1.68 13.78 -9.02
CA PRO A 66 -0.23 13.75 -9.14
C PRO A 66 0.51 14.33 -7.91
N ASP A 67 -0.06 15.32 -7.23
CA ASP A 67 0.55 15.91 -6.03
C ASP A 67 0.65 14.90 -4.89
N LYS A 68 -0.40 14.07 -4.74
CA LYS A 68 -0.38 12.96 -3.77
C LYS A 68 0.59 11.87 -4.21
N ALA A 69 0.64 11.55 -5.50
CA ALA A 69 1.57 10.56 -6.03
C ALA A 69 3.04 10.94 -5.76
N LYS A 70 3.38 12.24 -5.88
CA LYS A 70 4.74 12.74 -5.64
C LYS A 70 5.24 12.44 -4.23
N ALA A 71 4.42 12.63 -3.21
CA ALA A 71 4.81 12.35 -1.82
C ALA A 71 5.21 10.87 -1.62
N TYR A 72 4.45 9.94 -2.21
CA TYR A 72 4.78 8.51 -2.13
C TYR A 72 5.96 8.13 -3.04
N LYS A 73 6.17 8.84 -4.14
CA LYS A 73 7.36 8.66 -4.97
C LYS A 73 8.65 9.03 -4.24
N GLU A 74 8.61 10.05 -3.40
CA GLU A 74 9.73 10.45 -2.55
C GLU A 74 9.99 9.43 -1.44
N LEU A 75 8.94 8.87 -0.85
CA LEU A 75 9.04 7.79 0.14
C LEU A 75 9.54 6.45 -0.45
N ALA A 76 9.35 6.23 -1.75
CA ALA A 76 9.78 5.01 -2.44
C ALA A 76 11.28 4.99 -2.81
N ARG A 77 12.03 6.05 -2.49
CA ARG A 77 13.48 6.17 -2.76
C ARG A 77 14.31 5.79 -1.55
#